data_AF-A0A817LLJ6-F1
#
_entry.id   AF-A0A817LLJ6-F1
#
_cell.length_a   1.000
_cell.length_b   1.000
_cell.length_c   1.000
_cell.angle_alpha   90.00
_cell.angle_beta   90.00
_cell.angle_gamma   90.00
#
_symmetry.space_group_name_H-M   'P 1'
#
loop_
_entity.id
_entity.type
_entity.pdbx_description
1 polymer ?
#
loop_
_entity_poly.entity_id
_entity_poly.type
_entity_poly.pdbx_seq_one_letter_code
_entity_poly.pdbx_strand_id
1 'polypeptide(L)' 'VSAGMSVIYSPHFMRQTSKAQDMKRKISELFETVTKTKIPPHVRSLTLDMLCDDLEGNDVEDVPYIKYTFR' A
#
# COMPACT_ATOMS: atom_id res chain seq x y z
N VAL A 1 -3.03 -3.50 1.54
CA VAL A 1 -2.41 -2.88 0.36
C VAL A 1 -0.98 -3.39 0.22
N SER A 2 -0.63 -3.90 -0.94
CA SER A 2 0.70 -4.39 -1.29
C SER A 2 1.22 -3.71 -2.56
N ALA A 3 2.55 -3.70 -2.70
CA ALA A 3 3.24 -3.28 -3.91
C ALA A 3 4.22 -4.41 -4.30
N GLY A 4 3.87 -5.17 -5.34
CA GLY A 4 4.55 -6.42 -5.65
C GLY A 4 4.46 -7.39 -4.46
N MET A 5 5.59 -7.92 -4.01
CA MET A 5 5.65 -8.89 -2.90
C MET A 5 5.58 -8.27 -1.50
N SER A 6 5.57 -6.94 -1.38
CA SER A 6 5.64 -6.25 -0.09
C SER A 6 4.29 -5.70 0.35
N VAL A 7 3.86 -6.07 1.55
CA VAL A 7 2.67 -5.50 2.20
C VAL A 7 3.03 -4.16 2.82
N ILE A 8 2.57 -3.07 2.22
CA ILE A 8 2.87 -1.70 2.67
C ILE A 8 1.89 -1.19 3.73
N TYR A 9 0.67 -1.75 3.79
CA TYR A 9 -0.32 -1.43 4.82
C TYR A 9 -1.30 -2.58 5.04
N SER A 10 -1.58 -2.92 6.30
CA SER A 10 -2.62 -3.89 6.67
C SER A 10 -3.35 -3.51 7.97
N PRO A 11 -4.69 -3.41 7.96
CA PRO A 11 -5.50 -3.23 9.15
C PRO A 11 -5.39 -4.36 10.17
N HIS A 12 -5.08 -5.59 9.76
CA HIS A 12 -5.10 -6.76 10.65
C HIS A 12 -3.74 -7.04 11.30
N PHE A 13 -2.64 -6.77 10.59
CA PHE A 13 -1.30 -7.17 11.05
C PHE A 13 -0.48 -6.05 11.71
N MET A 14 -0.87 -4.78 11.53
CA MET A 14 -0.08 -3.63 12.01
C MET A 14 -0.55 -3.11 13.37
N ARG A 15 0.39 -2.56 14.16
CA ARG A 15 0.10 -1.90 15.45
C ARG A 15 -0.63 -0.57 15.23
N GLN A 16 -1.49 -0.16 16.15
CA GLN A 16 -2.28 1.08 16.00
C GLN A 16 -1.41 2.34 15.86
N THR A 17 -0.31 2.42 16.62
CA THR A 17 0.62 3.55 16.55
C THR A 17 1.34 3.64 15.21
N SER A 18 1.77 2.51 14.64
CA SER A 18 2.39 2.51 13.30
C SER A 18 1.38 2.88 12.22
N LYS A 19 0.15 2.36 12.27
CA LYS A 19 -0.92 2.73 11.33
C LYS A 19 -1.17 4.24 11.30
N ALA A 20 -1.30 4.87 12.48
CA ALA A 20 -1.56 6.31 12.56
C ALA A 20 -0.41 7.17 12.01
N GLN A 21 0.83 6.69 12.13
CA GLN A 21 1.99 7.34 11.54
C GLN A 21 2.04 7.11 10.02
N ASP A 22 1.85 5.85 9.59
CA ASP A 22 1.90 5.44 8.20
C ASP A 22 0.82 6.13 7.35
N MET A 23 -0.39 6.30 7.90
CA MET A 23 -1.48 7.03 7.23
C MET A 23 -1.16 8.51 6.95
N LYS A 24 -0.14 9.09 7.61
CA LYS A 24 0.30 10.47 7.37
C LYS A 24 1.43 10.56 6.32
N ARG A 25 2.00 9.43 5.92
CA ARG A 25 3.15 9.36 5.01
C ARG A 25 2.69 9.21 3.57
N LYS A 26 3.56 9.61 2.63
CA LYS A 26 3.32 9.31 1.21
C LYS A 26 3.52 7.82 0.95
N ILE A 27 2.76 7.27 0.00
CA ILE A 27 2.91 5.86 -0.42
C ILE A 27 4.34 5.58 -0.89
N SER A 28 5.00 6.53 -1.55
CA SER A 28 6.41 6.41 -1.96
C SER A 28 7.36 6.21 -0.77
N GLU A 29 7.21 6.99 0.30
CA GLU A 29 8.05 6.90 1.49
C GLU A 29 7.81 5.58 2.26
N LEU A 30 6.55 5.16 2.33
CA LEU A 30 6.16 3.88 2.90
C LEU A 30 6.79 2.72 2.13
N PHE A 31 6.67 2.75 0.81
CA PHE A 31 7.27 1.75 -0.07
C PHE A 31 8.77 1.63 0.17
N GLU A 32 9.51 2.74 0.13
CA GLU A 32 10.96 2.71 0.33
C GLU A 32 11.37 2.20 1.72
N THR A 33 10.56 2.50 2.74
CA THR A 33 10.83 2.07 4.12
C THR A 33 10.59 0.58 4.31
N VAL A 34 9.48 0.05 3.77
CA VAL A 34 9.12 -1.37 3.89
C VAL A 34 10.04 -2.23 3.03
N THR A 35 10.29 -1.82 1.78
CA THR A 35 11.13 -2.57 0.83
C THR A 35 12.63 -2.35 1.04
N LYS A 36 12.99 -1.36 1.87
CA LYS A 36 14.37 -0.89 2.09
C LYS A 36 15.10 -0.55 0.77
N THR A 37 14.33 -0.22 -0.26
CA THR A 37 14.82 0.01 -1.62
C THR A 37 14.31 1.37 -2.10
N LYS A 38 15.22 2.24 -2.56
CA LYS A 38 14.84 3.54 -3.12
C LYS A 38 14.16 3.38 -4.47
N ILE A 39 13.15 4.19 -4.73
CA ILE A 39 12.46 4.23 -6.02
C ILE A 39 13.38 4.93 -7.04
N PRO A 40 13.75 4.27 -8.15
CA PRO A 40 14.62 4.89 -9.14
C PRO A 40 13.97 6.14 -9.78
N PRO A 41 14.75 7.18 -10.15
CA PRO A 41 14.20 8.44 -10.68
C PRO A 41 13.39 8.32 -11.98
N HIS A 42 13.60 7.24 -12.74
CA HIS A 42 12.87 6.99 -13.98
C HIS A 42 11.48 6.37 -13.75
N VAL A 43 11.20 5.85 -12.55
CA VAL A 43 9.91 5.23 -12.22
C VAL A 43 8.89 6.32 -11.94
N ARG A 44 7.81 6.34 -12.73
CA ARG A 44 6.76 7.36 -12.64
C ARG A 44 5.53 6.92 -11.86
N SER A 45 5.35 5.62 -11.66
CA SER A 45 4.20 5.07 -10.95
C SER A 45 4.50 3.72 -10.29
N LEU A 46 3.75 3.39 -9.25
CA LEU A 46 3.68 2.06 -8.65
C LEU A 46 2.35 1.39 -8.99
N THR A 47 2.38 0.08 -9.17
CA THR A 47 1.18 -0.76 -9.16
C THR A 47 0.96 -1.25 -7.74
N LEU A 48 -0.25 -1.07 -7.21
CA LEU A 48 -0.64 -1.52 -5.89
C LEU A 48 -1.82 -2.47 -6.00
N ASP A 49 -1.78 -3.52 -5.19
CA ASP A 49 -2.88 -4.47 -5.00
C ASP A 49 -3.54 -4.21 -3.65
N MET A 50 -4.85 -4.40 -3.58
CA MET A 50 -5.62 -4.22 -2.35
C MET A 50 -6.62 -5.34 -2.17
N LEU A 51 -6.84 -5.66 -0.90
CA LEU A 51 -7.95 -6.47 -0.43
C LEU A 51 -8.87 -5.53 0.32
N CYS A 52 -10.18 -5.68 0.12
CA CYS A 52 -11.18 -4.89 0.81
C CYS A 52 -12.45 -5.69 1.02
N ASP A 53 -13.14 -5.36 2.09
CA ASP A 53 -14.45 -5.92 2.39
C ASP A 53 -15.54 -5.04 1.74
N ASP A 54 -16.66 -5.67 1.36
CA ASP A 54 -17.87 -4.97 0.93
C ASP A 54 -18.59 -4.28 2.11
N LEU A 55 -19.75 -3.68 1.85
CA LEU A 55 -20.55 -3.00 2.89
C LEU A 55 -21.14 -3.96 3.94
N GLU A 56 -21.20 -5.25 3.64
CA GLU A 56 -21.69 -6.32 4.50
C GLU A 56 -20.54 -7.02 5.26
N GLY A 57 -19.28 -6.66 4.97
CA GLY A 57 -18.08 -7.19 5.60
C GLY A 57 -17.55 -8.47 4.96
N ASN A 58 -17.97 -8.81 3.74
CA ASN A 58 -17.42 -9.94 3.00
C ASN A 58 -16.19 -9.50 2.20
N ASP A 59 -15.12 -10.30 2.21
CA ASP A 59 -13.93 -10.04 1.39
C ASP A 59 -14.29 -10.06 -0.09
N VAL A 60 -13.89 -9.02 -0.82
CA VAL A 60 -14.08 -8.90 -2.26
C VAL A 60 -12.84 -9.43 -2.96
N GLU A 61 -12.96 -10.59 -3.61
CA GLU A 61 -11.83 -11.23 -4.28
C GLU A 61 -11.38 -10.44 -5.53
N ASP A 62 -12.32 -9.95 -6.33
CA ASP A 62 -12.04 -9.26 -7.60
C ASP A 62 -11.97 -7.74 -7.44
N VAL A 63 -10.81 -7.24 -7.02
CA VAL A 63 -10.53 -5.80 -6.91
C VAL A 63 -9.47 -5.38 -7.94
N PRO A 64 -9.72 -4.34 -8.75
CA PRO A 64 -8.74 -3.88 -9.72
C PRO A 64 -7.49 -3.31 -9.04
N TYR A 65 -6.35 -3.42 -9.72
CA TYR A 65 -5.11 -2.81 -9.26
C TYR A 65 -5.17 -1.27 -9.31
N ILE A 66 -4.40 -0.63 -8.44
CA ILE A 66 -4.25 0.83 -8.42
C ILE A 66 -2.94 1.21 -9.10
N LYS A 67 -3.01 2.09 -10.09
CA LYS A 67 -1.82 2.77 -10.65
C LYS A 67 -1.57 4.08 -9.90
N TYR A 68 -0.67 4.05 -8.92
CA TYR A 68 -0.29 5.23 -8.15
C TYR A 68 0.82 6.02 -8.86
N THR A 69 0.54 7.25 -9.30
CA THR A 69 1.51 8.10 -10.00
C THR A 69 2.10 9.15 -9.05
N PHE A 70 3.43 9.29 -9.03
CA PHE A 70 4.11 10.31 -8.24
C PHE A 70 3.95 11.67 -8.95
N ARG A 71 3.10 12.56 -8.45
CA ARG A 71 3.02 13.97 -8.86
C ARG A 71 3.48 14.87 -7.73
#